data_AF-A0A937E0B3-F1
#
_entry.id   AF-A0A937E0B3-F1
#
_cell.length_a   1.000
_cell.length_b   1.000
_cell.length_c   1.000
_cell.angle_alpha   90.00
_cell.angle_beta   90.00
_cell.angle_gamma   90.00
#
_symmetry.space_group_name_H-M   'P 1'
#
loop_
_entity.id
_entity.type
_entity.pdbx_description
1 polymer ?
#
loop_
_entity_poly.entity_id
_entity_poly.type
_entity_poly.pdbx_seq_one_letter_code
_entity_poly.pdbx_strand_id
1 'polypeptide(L)'
;MKILFSILALFAISLPSFATEWLTYYVYVETGYTQGPWTRAELLGESEYRYLAAEPYEDLFGSGELQLAEKLLARLKSKKPDLYAWRYELSVQGDTVVLTTKDPLKNEETVKNEITATLTFNGFKAVSFRIAGRSETLTDRDLTIPYFDLVSKQPSAEAVPATPEEPAVQKQSDVEPMETKGPAKTWLLISVAANLVLVVLLVRKMTKKGTEA
;
A
#
# COMPACT_ATOMS: atom_id res chain seq x y z
N MET A 1 0.07 -33.45 33.58
CA MET A 1 0.30 -33.66 32.12
C MET A 1 -0.88 -33.24 31.23
N LYS A 2 -2.15 -33.56 31.54
CA LYS A 2 -3.29 -33.20 30.67
C LYS A 2 -3.46 -31.69 30.41
N ILE A 3 -3.19 -30.84 31.41
CA ILE A 3 -3.29 -29.38 31.31
C ILE A 3 -2.23 -28.80 30.35
N LEU A 4 -1.00 -29.35 30.37
CA LEU A 4 0.09 -28.91 29.51
C LEU A 4 -0.22 -29.19 28.03
N PHE A 5 -0.80 -30.35 27.73
CA PHE A 5 -1.26 -30.69 26.38
C PHE A 5 -2.42 -29.80 25.91
N SER A 6 -3.32 -29.40 26.81
CA SER A 6 -4.40 -28.47 26.47
C SER A 6 -3.89 -27.06 26.18
N ILE A 7 -2.87 -26.59 26.91
CA ILE A 7 -2.24 -25.29 26.65
C ILE A 7 -1.46 -25.31 25.34
N LEU A 8 -0.70 -26.38 25.08
CA LEU A 8 0.06 -26.54 23.83
C LEU A 8 -0.88 -26.64 22.61
N ALA A 9 -2.02 -27.32 22.76
CA ALA A 9 -3.05 -27.37 21.71
C ALA A 9 -3.70 -25.99 21.48
N LEU A 10 -3.94 -25.19 22.53
CA LEU A 10 -4.45 -23.83 22.39
C LEU A 10 -3.46 -22.90 21.65
N PHE A 11 -2.16 -23.01 21.94
CA PHE A 11 -1.12 -22.28 21.21
C PHE A 11 -0.93 -22.78 19.77
N ALA A 12 -1.20 -24.05 19.49
CA ALA A 12 -1.17 -24.58 18.12
C ALA A 12 -2.40 -24.13 17.29
N ILE A 13 -3.52 -23.81 17.94
CA ILE A 13 -4.77 -23.36 17.30
C ILE A 13 -4.84 -21.82 17.20
N SER A 14 -3.92 -21.07 17.82
CA SER A 14 -3.72 -19.67 17.45
C SER A 14 -3.10 -19.60 16.07
N LEU A 15 -3.95 -19.78 15.05
CA LEU A 15 -3.63 -19.47 13.67
C LEU A 15 -2.98 -18.09 13.66
N PRO A 16 -1.81 -17.91 13.02
CA PRO A 16 -1.35 -16.56 12.71
C PRO A 16 -2.47 -15.94 11.88
N SER A 17 -3.25 -15.05 12.49
CA SER A 17 -4.28 -14.29 11.81
C SER A 17 -3.52 -13.32 10.92
N PHE A 18 -3.21 -13.75 9.69
CA PHE A 18 -2.74 -12.83 8.67
C PHE A 18 -3.92 -11.91 8.37
N ALA A 19 -3.83 -10.67 8.85
CA ALA A 19 -4.77 -9.63 8.45
C ALA A 19 -4.59 -9.42 6.95
N THR A 20 -5.58 -9.86 6.18
CA THR A 20 -5.68 -9.52 4.77
C THR A 20 -6.57 -8.29 4.64
N GLU A 21 -6.07 -7.26 3.99
CA GLU A 21 -6.75 -5.99 3.83
C GLU A 21 -6.94 -5.70 2.34
N TRP A 22 -8.11 -5.15 1.99
CA TRP A 22 -8.36 -4.61 0.66
C TRP A 22 -7.61 -3.28 0.53
N LEU A 23 -6.68 -3.20 -0.41
CA LEU A 23 -5.88 -2.00 -0.65
C LEU A 23 -6.08 -1.54 -2.09
N THR A 24 -6.44 -0.27 -2.24
CA THR A 24 -6.35 0.45 -3.51
C THR A 24 -4.94 1.03 -3.65
N TYR A 25 -4.26 0.74 -4.74
CA TYR A 25 -2.92 1.21 -5.03
C TYR A 25 -2.80 1.71 -6.47
N TYR A 26 -1.83 2.57 -6.74
CA TYR A 26 -1.67 3.24 -8.03
C TYR A 26 -0.36 2.87 -8.69
N VAL A 27 -0.39 2.49 -9.96
CA VAL A 27 0.83 2.23 -10.74
C VAL A 27 1.03 3.38 -11.71
N TYR A 28 2.21 3.99 -11.67
CA TYR A 28 2.52 5.19 -12.44
C TYR A 28 3.34 4.82 -13.68
N VAL A 29 2.81 5.16 -14.84
CA VAL A 29 3.38 4.78 -16.14
C VAL A 29 3.61 6.03 -16.99
N GLU A 30 4.81 6.16 -17.54
CA GLU A 30 5.16 7.25 -18.45
C GLU A 30 4.31 7.14 -19.72
N THR A 31 3.59 8.22 -19.99
CA THR A 31 2.62 8.37 -21.06
C THR A 31 2.89 9.68 -21.80
N GLY A 32 2.72 9.66 -23.12
CA GLY A 32 2.81 10.86 -23.95
C GLY A 32 1.45 11.57 -24.03
N TYR A 33 1.44 12.88 -23.86
CA TYR A 33 0.26 13.71 -24.03
C TYR A 33 0.02 13.98 -25.52
N THR A 34 -1.03 13.38 -26.09
CA THR A 34 -1.32 13.50 -27.53
C THR A 34 -2.36 14.56 -27.86
N GLN A 35 -3.36 14.82 -27.00
CA GLN A 35 -4.39 15.87 -27.17
C GLN A 35 -5.26 16.07 -25.90
N GLY A 36 -5.58 17.31 -25.53
CA GLY A 36 -6.52 17.66 -24.45
C GLY A 36 -6.59 19.17 -24.12
N PRO A 37 -7.48 19.61 -23.21
CA PRO A 37 -7.63 21.02 -22.85
C PRO A 37 -6.36 21.58 -22.18
N TRP A 38 -6.01 22.79 -22.59
CA TRP A 38 -4.68 23.41 -22.53
C TRP A 38 -4.26 23.94 -21.15
N THR A 39 -5.06 23.71 -20.11
CA THR A 39 -4.92 24.41 -18.81
C THR A 39 -3.64 24.08 -18.04
N ARG A 40 -2.84 23.10 -18.49
CA ARG A 40 -1.54 22.73 -17.89
C ARG A 40 -0.47 22.32 -18.92
N ALA A 41 -0.63 22.71 -20.19
CA ALA A 41 0.31 22.32 -21.25
C ALA A 41 1.75 22.86 -21.01
N GLU A 42 1.87 24.01 -20.37
CA GLU A 42 3.17 24.61 -20.00
C GLU A 42 3.97 23.71 -19.05
N LEU A 43 3.31 23.03 -18.10
CA LEU A 43 3.95 22.08 -17.17
C LEU A 43 4.52 20.84 -17.86
N LEU A 44 4.04 20.56 -19.07
CA LEU A 44 4.46 19.42 -19.88
C LEU A 44 5.50 19.80 -20.94
N GLY A 45 5.72 21.10 -21.17
CA GLY A 45 6.68 21.58 -22.18
C GLY A 45 8.11 21.18 -21.85
N GLU A 46 8.48 21.19 -20.57
CA GLU A 46 9.83 20.83 -20.10
C GLU A 46 10.10 19.31 -20.18
N SER A 47 9.05 18.48 -20.18
CA SER A 47 9.16 17.02 -20.23
C SER A 47 8.87 16.43 -21.61
N GLU A 48 8.91 17.24 -22.67
CA GLU A 48 8.55 16.83 -24.05
C GLU A 48 7.15 16.22 -24.14
N TYR A 49 6.20 16.77 -23.38
CA TYR A 49 4.83 16.28 -23.29
C TYR A 49 4.68 14.88 -22.66
N ARG A 50 5.69 14.42 -21.91
CA ARG A 50 5.66 13.15 -21.18
C ARG A 50 5.24 13.38 -19.74
N TYR A 51 4.43 12.47 -19.20
CA TYR A 51 3.97 12.54 -17.81
C TYR A 51 3.73 11.14 -17.24
N LEU A 52 3.70 11.02 -15.92
CA LEU A 52 3.32 9.80 -15.22
C LEU A 52 1.80 9.77 -15.05
N ALA A 53 1.17 8.81 -15.73
CA ALA A 53 -0.26 8.52 -15.59
C ALA A 53 -0.48 7.49 -14.47
N ALA A 54 -1.39 7.79 -13.55
CA ALA A 54 -1.75 6.87 -12.48
C ALA A 54 -2.82 5.88 -12.96
N GLU A 55 -2.57 4.58 -12.79
CA GLU A 55 -3.52 3.51 -13.03
C GLU A 55 -3.94 2.88 -11.69
N PRO A 56 -5.22 2.97 -11.28
CA PRO A 56 -5.69 2.39 -10.04
C PRO A 56 -5.84 0.86 -10.15
N TYR A 57 -5.49 0.16 -9.08
CA TYR A 57 -5.71 -1.27 -8.89
C TYR A 57 -6.25 -1.52 -7.50
N GLU A 58 -7.04 -2.57 -7.35
CA GLU A 58 -7.54 -3.05 -6.06
C GLU A 58 -7.15 -4.52 -5.91
N ASP A 59 -6.53 -4.88 -4.79
CA ASP A 59 -6.15 -6.25 -4.52
C ASP A 59 -6.12 -6.51 -3.01
N LEU A 60 -6.06 -7.79 -2.64
CA LEU A 60 -5.99 -8.23 -1.26
C LEU A 60 -4.52 -8.42 -0.87
N PHE A 61 -4.05 -7.67 0.13
CA PHE A 61 -2.67 -7.77 0.62
C PHE A 61 -2.63 -8.32 2.04
N GLY A 62 -1.60 -9.11 2.35
CA GLY A 62 -1.23 -9.38 3.73
C GLY A 62 -0.39 -8.24 4.31
N SER A 63 0.11 -8.42 5.54
CA SER A 63 0.95 -7.43 6.24
C SER A 63 2.40 -7.33 5.73
N GLY A 64 2.70 -7.78 4.51
CA GLY A 64 4.07 -7.90 3.99
C GLY A 64 4.44 -6.76 3.04
N GLU A 65 5.32 -5.85 3.47
CA GLU A 65 5.80 -4.74 2.63
C GLU A 65 6.54 -5.22 1.37
N LEU A 66 7.33 -6.28 1.47
CA LEU A 66 7.98 -6.88 0.31
C LEU A 66 6.96 -7.40 -0.72
N GLN A 67 5.88 -8.03 -0.25
CA GLN A 67 4.81 -8.52 -1.12
C GLN A 67 4.12 -7.37 -1.86
N LEU A 68 3.90 -6.24 -1.18
CA LEU A 68 3.38 -5.02 -1.80
C LEU A 68 4.33 -4.52 -2.89
N ALA A 69 5.61 -4.36 -2.59
CA ALA A 69 6.61 -3.89 -3.54
C ALA A 69 6.73 -4.83 -4.76
N GLU A 70 6.77 -6.16 -4.56
CA GLU A 70 6.78 -7.14 -5.63
C GLU A 70 5.54 -7.03 -6.52
N LYS A 71 4.36 -6.85 -5.92
CA LYS A 71 3.11 -6.71 -6.66
C LYS A 71 3.09 -5.45 -7.51
N LEU A 72 3.53 -4.32 -6.96
CA LEU A 72 3.63 -3.05 -7.66
C LEU A 72 4.56 -3.16 -8.88
N LEU A 73 5.76 -3.73 -8.70
CA LEU A 73 6.71 -3.96 -9.79
C LEU A 73 6.19 -4.98 -10.82
N ALA A 74 5.44 -5.99 -10.39
CA ALA A 74 4.81 -6.95 -11.29
C ALA A 74 3.76 -6.28 -12.19
N ARG A 75 3.01 -5.30 -11.69
CA ARG A 75 2.07 -4.52 -12.50
C ARG A 75 2.81 -3.70 -13.57
N LEU A 76 3.87 -2.98 -13.18
CA LEU A 76 4.73 -2.25 -14.14
C LEU A 76 5.26 -3.19 -15.24
N LYS A 77 5.80 -4.35 -14.84
CA LYS A 77 6.29 -5.37 -15.76
C LYS A 77 5.19 -5.91 -16.68
N SER A 78 3.99 -6.12 -16.18
CA SER A 78 2.86 -6.58 -17.00
C SER A 78 2.44 -5.54 -18.05
N LYS A 79 2.60 -4.25 -17.74
CA LYS A 79 2.24 -3.15 -18.64
C LYS A 79 3.27 -2.94 -19.75
N LYS A 80 4.56 -2.98 -19.41
CA LYS A 80 5.69 -2.75 -20.33
C LYS A 80 6.70 -3.90 -20.25
N PRO A 81 6.36 -5.12 -20.70
CA PRO A 81 7.21 -6.30 -20.51
C PRO A 81 8.60 -6.16 -21.13
N ASP A 82 8.72 -5.50 -22.29
CA ASP A 82 9.99 -5.29 -22.98
C ASP A 82 10.93 -4.31 -22.25
N LEU A 83 10.37 -3.32 -21.56
CA LEU A 83 11.12 -2.36 -20.75
C LEU A 83 11.64 -3.01 -19.46
N TYR A 84 10.83 -3.91 -18.88
CA TYR A 84 11.12 -4.64 -17.64
C TYR A 84 11.67 -6.06 -17.86
N ALA A 85 12.25 -6.31 -19.03
CA ALA A 85 12.87 -7.59 -19.41
C ALA A 85 14.29 -7.77 -18.84
N TRP A 86 14.51 -7.40 -17.57
CA TRP A 86 15.78 -7.53 -16.85
C TRP A 86 15.56 -8.20 -15.49
N ARG A 87 16.62 -8.75 -14.92
CA ARG A 87 16.58 -9.45 -13.64
C ARG A 87 17.01 -8.53 -12.51
N TYR A 88 16.38 -8.69 -11.35
CA TYR A 88 16.72 -7.92 -10.17
C TYR A 88 16.44 -8.69 -8.89
N GLU A 89 17.12 -8.27 -7.83
CA GLU A 89 16.83 -8.64 -6.45
C GLU A 89 16.11 -7.46 -5.79
N LEU A 90 15.04 -7.78 -5.05
CA LEU A 90 14.23 -6.82 -4.33
C LEU A 90 14.34 -7.08 -2.83
N SER A 91 14.56 -6.04 -2.05
CA SER A 91 14.49 -6.09 -0.60
C SER A 91 13.90 -4.80 -0.04
N VAL A 92 13.34 -4.87 1.16
CA VAL A 92 12.79 -3.71 1.87
C VAL A 92 13.59 -3.50 3.15
N GLN A 93 14.11 -2.29 3.34
CA GLN A 93 14.94 -1.89 4.48
C GLN A 93 14.29 -0.70 5.17
N GLY A 94 13.46 -0.99 6.18
CA GLY A 94 12.52 0.01 6.72
C GLY A 94 11.61 0.52 5.59
N ASP A 95 11.43 1.84 5.50
CA ASP A 95 10.56 2.43 4.46
C ASP A 95 11.24 2.59 3.09
N THR A 96 12.39 1.94 2.84
CA THR A 96 13.13 2.04 1.57
C THR A 96 13.13 0.73 0.82
N VAL A 97 12.70 0.77 -0.45
CA VAL A 97 12.78 -0.37 -1.35
C VAL A 97 14.13 -0.37 -2.06
N VAL A 98 14.88 -1.47 -1.97
CA VAL A 98 16.20 -1.61 -2.60
C VAL A 98 16.09 -2.56 -3.78
N LEU A 99 16.36 -2.03 -4.97
CA LEU A 99 16.42 -2.74 -6.24
C LEU A 99 17.88 -2.93 -6.64
N THR A 100 18.33 -4.18 -6.71
CA THR A 100 19.70 -4.50 -7.13
C THR A 100 19.70 -5.24 -8.46
N THR A 101 20.44 -4.75 -9.44
CA THR A 101 20.61 -5.43 -10.73
C THR A 101 22.01 -5.24 -11.30
N LYS A 102 22.47 -6.25 -12.03
CA LYS A 102 23.69 -6.19 -12.85
C LYS A 102 23.38 -5.99 -14.33
N ASP A 103 22.11 -6.12 -14.71
CA ASP A 103 21.67 -5.99 -16.10
C ASP A 103 21.59 -4.50 -16.46
N PRO A 104 21.93 -4.11 -17.71
CA PRO A 104 21.73 -2.75 -18.17
C PRO A 104 20.23 -2.46 -18.31
N LEU A 105 19.81 -1.28 -17.85
CA LEU A 105 18.43 -0.83 -17.99
C LEU A 105 18.23 -0.15 -19.35
N LYS A 106 17.22 -0.58 -20.10
CA LYS A 106 16.75 0.17 -21.27
C LYS A 106 15.97 1.39 -20.77
N ASN A 107 16.26 2.56 -21.32
CA ASN A 107 15.61 3.82 -20.94
C ASN A 107 15.57 4.00 -19.40
N GLU A 108 16.77 4.10 -18.82
CA GLU A 108 16.98 4.13 -17.36
C GLU A 108 16.18 5.22 -16.65
N GLU A 109 16.02 6.39 -17.29
CA GLU A 109 15.23 7.51 -16.75
C GLU A 109 13.75 7.12 -16.59
N THR A 110 13.11 6.58 -17.62
CA THR A 110 11.72 6.11 -17.54
C THR A 110 11.56 5.04 -16.46
N VAL A 111 12.48 4.07 -16.40
CA VAL A 111 12.43 3.00 -15.38
C VAL A 111 12.51 3.59 -13.98
N LYS A 112 13.43 4.53 -13.74
CA LYS A 112 13.59 5.20 -12.45
C LYS A 112 12.35 6.01 -12.08
N ASN A 113 11.79 6.80 -13.00
CA ASN A 113 10.60 7.59 -12.76
C ASN A 113 9.37 6.71 -12.44
N GLU A 114 9.08 5.71 -13.27
CA GLU A 114 7.92 4.83 -13.08
C GLU A 114 8.00 4.03 -11.77
N ILE A 115 9.16 3.44 -11.48
CA ILE A 115 9.37 2.69 -10.24
C ILE A 115 9.31 3.61 -9.03
N THR A 116 10.00 4.76 -9.07
CA THR A 116 10.06 5.68 -7.93
C THR A 116 8.67 6.18 -7.60
N ALA A 117 7.94 6.73 -8.56
CA ALA A 117 6.57 7.20 -8.35
C ALA A 117 5.63 6.08 -7.88
N THR A 118 5.72 4.89 -8.50
CA THR A 118 4.88 3.76 -8.10
C THR A 118 5.15 3.32 -6.67
N LEU A 119 6.40 3.31 -6.20
CA LEU A 119 6.67 2.88 -4.83
C LEU A 119 6.40 4.01 -3.82
N THR A 120 6.84 5.24 -4.09
CA THR A 120 6.72 6.34 -3.12
C THR A 120 5.28 6.79 -2.90
N PHE A 121 4.46 6.82 -3.95
CA PHE A 121 3.04 7.17 -3.80
C PHE A 121 2.20 6.07 -3.12
N ASN A 122 2.71 4.83 -3.05
CA ASN A 122 2.05 3.72 -2.33
C ASN A 122 2.65 3.44 -0.94
N GLY A 123 3.31 4.43 -0.34
CA GLY A 123 3.64 4.41 1.09
C GLY A 123 5.11 4.16 1.43
N PHE A 124 5.95 3.83 0.45
CA PHE A 124 7.41 3.79 0.67
C PHE A 124 7.98 5.22 0.70
N LYS A 125 9.04 5.46 1.47
CA LYS A 125 9.67 6.80 1.54
C LYS A 125 10.66 7.03 0.40
N ALA A 126 11.34 5.98 -0.03
CA ALA A 126 12.40 6.09 -1.03
C ALA A 126 12.62 4.76 -1.77
N VAL A 127 13.28 4.86 -2.91
CA VAL A 127 13.74 3.71 -3.70
C VAL A 127 15.23 3.83 -3.93
N SER A 128 15.99 2.81 -3.50
CA SER A 128 17.42 2.71 -3.77
C SER A 128 17.68 1.82 -4.97
N PHE A 129 18.27 2.39 -6.01
CA PHE A 129 18.70 1.69 -7.22
C PHE A 129 20.19 1.35 -7.10
N ARG A 130 20.51 0.05 -7.10
CA ARG A 130 21.88 -0.48 -7.14
C ARG A 130 22.10 -1.16 -8.50
N ILE A 131 22.52 -0.37 -9.48
CA ILE A 131 22.65 -0.79 -10.88
C ILE A 131 24.13 -0.86 -11.24
N ALA A 132 24.61 -2.05 -11.60
CA ALA A 132 26.00 -2.27 -12.06
C ALA A 132 27.08 -1.66 -11.14
N GLY A 133 26.87 -1.71 -9.83
CA GLY A 133 27.80 -1.20 -8.81
C GLY A 133 27.65 0.29 -8.48
N ARG A 134 26.78 1.03 -9.18
CA ARG A 134 26.38 2.39 -8.79
C ARG A 134 25.14 2.32 -7.89
N SER A 135 25.13 3.14 -6.84
CA SER A 135 23.99 3.24 -5.93
C SER A 135 23.44 4.65 -5.96
N GLU A 136 22.13 4.75 -6.14
CA GLU A 136 21.37 6.00 -6.11
C GLU A 136 20.12 5.77 -5.26
N THR A 137 19.60 6.81 -4.62
CA THR A 137 18.35 6.74 -3.85
C THR A 137 17.47 7.90 -4.25
N LEU A 138 16.26 7.59 -4.68
CA LEU A 138 15.31 8.54 -5.23
C LEU A 138 14.03 8.56 -4.38
N THR A 139 13.43 9.74 -4.31
CA THR A 139 12.17 10.06 -3.64
C THR A 139 11.18 10.62 -4.65
N ASP A 140 9.95 10.90 -4.22
CA ASP A 140 8.93 11.60 -5.02
C ASP A 140 9.38 12.99 -5.51
N ARG A 141 10.38 13.59 -4.85
CA ARG A 141 10.96 14.89 -5.22
C ARG A 141 12.01 14.81 -6.33
N ASP A 142 12.50 13.61 -6.62
CA ASP A 142 13.57 13.38 -7.60
C ASP A 142 13.01 12.95 -8.97
N LEU A 143 11.69 12.98 -9.16
CA LEU A 143 11.04 12.66 -10.42
C LEU A 143 11.36 13.74 -11.47
N THR A 144 11.82 13.30 -12.65
CA THR A 144 12.17 14.23 -13.76
C THR A 144 11.01 14.53 -14.70
N ILE A 145 9.90 13.80 -14.57
CA ILE A 145 8.68 14.00 -15.36
C ILE A 145 7.51 14.32 -14.44
N PRO A 146 6.60 15.22 -14.86
CA PRO A 146 5.43 15.58 -14.07
C PRO A 146 4.50 14.39 -13.92
N TYR A 147 3.83 14.32 -12.77
CA TYR A 147 2.81 13.31 -12.48
C TYR A 147 1.49 14.00 -12.18
N PHE A 148 0.39 13.37 -12.60
CA PHE A 148 -0.96 13.82 -12.26
C PHE A 148 -1.54 12.91 -11.20
N ASP A 149 -1.40 13.31 -9.95
CA ASP A 149 -2.10 12.66 -8.85
C ASP A 149 -3.53 13.21 -8.78
N LEU A 150 -4.51 12.38 -9.15
CA LEU A 150 -5.93 12.68 -8.95
C LEU A 150 -6.34 12.52 -7.48
N VAL A 151 -5.49 11.90 -6.66
CA VAL A 151 -5.68 11.66 -5.23
C VAL A 151 -4.71 12.55 -4.47
N SER A 152 -4.81 13.86 -4.69
CA SER A 152 -3.95 14.84 -4.03
C SER A 152 -3.83 14.57 -2.53
N LYS A 153 -2.68 14.06 -2.09
CA LYS A 153 -2.15 14.40 -0.77
C LYS A 153 -1.82 15.88 -0.85
N GLN A 154 -2.82 16.73 -0.59
CA GLN A 154 -2.56 18.16 -0.40
C GLN A 154 -1.49 18.28 0.68
N PRO A 155 -0.34 18.92 0.40
CA PRO A 155 0.50 19.37 1.49
C PRO A 155 -0.36 20.28 2.36
N SER A 156 -0.40 20.01 3.67
CA SER A 156 -1.03 20.87 4.66
C SER A 156 -0.34 22.24 4.63
N ALA A 157 -0.79 23.11 3.72
CA ALA A 157 -0.40 24.49 3.70
C ALA A 157 -0.93 25.12 4.99
N GLU A 158 -0.02 25.68 5.78
CA GLU A 158 -0.33 26.51 6.94
C GLU A 158 -1.41 27.53 6.57
N ALA A 159 -2.43 27.61 7.43
CA ALA A 159 -3.58 28.48 7.25
C ALA A 159 -3.14 29.95 7.19
N VAL A 160 -3.17 30.53 6.00
CA VAL A 160 -3.28 31.98 5.84
C VAL A 160 -4.77 32.33 5.93
N PRO A 161 -5.18 33.27 6.81
CA PRO A 161 -6.60 33.59 6.99
C PRO A 161 -7.15 34.30 5.75
N ALA A 162 -8.21 33.71 5.18
CA ALA A 162 -8.93 34.22 4.04
C ALA A 162 -9.74 35.48 4.38
N THR A 163 -9.71 36.48 3.50
CA THR A 163 -10.72 37.54 3.41
C THR A 163 -11.76 37.12 2.35
N PRO A 164 -13.07 37.32 2.57
CA PRO A 164 -14.10 36.55 1.89
C PRO A 164 -14.63 37.26 0.63
N GLU A 165 -14.63 36.54 -0.50
CA GLU A 165 -15.61 36.75 -1.56
C GLU A 165 -16.15 35.39 -2.04
N GLU A 166 -17.42 35.16 -1.73
CA GLU A 166 -18.33 34.21 -2.37
C GLU A 166 -19.43 35.04 -3.06
N PRO A 167 -20.27 34.52 -3.98
CA PRO A 167 -20.65 33.11 -4.12
C PRO A 167 -20.83 32.56 -5.56
N ALA A 168 -20.84 31.22 -5.69
CA ALA A 168 -21.95 30.46 -6.31
C ALA A 168 -21.65 28.95 -6.41
N VAL A 169 -21.95 28.23 -5.33
CA VAL A 169 -22.67 26.94 -5.26
C VAL A 169 -22.72 26.06 -6.53
N GLN A 170 -22.08 24.89 -6.47
CA GLN A 170 -22.73 23.62 -6.84
C GLN A 170 -22.56 22.61 -5.71
N LYS A 171 -23.70 22.23 -5.12
CA LYS A 171 -23.85 21.17 -4.12
C LYS A 171 -23.60 19.82 -4.77
N GLN A 172 -22.75 18.98 -4.17
CA GLN A 172 -22.90 17.53 -4.32
C GLN A 172 -22.51 16.81 -3.02
N SER A 173 -23.57 16.37 -2.34
CA SER A 173 -23.71 15.22 -1.45
C SER A 173 -22.79 15.12 -0.23
N ASP A 174 -23.36 15.48 0.92
CA ASP A 174 -23.00 14.94 2.23
C ASP A 174 -23.02 13.41 2.18
N VAL A 175 -21.84 12.79 2.31
CA VAL A 175 -21.73 11.39 2.70
C VAL A 175 -21.55 11.40 4.21
N GLU A 176 -22.63 11.07 4.92
CA GLU A 176 -22.55 10.77 6.36
C GLU A 176 -21.42 9.75 6.61
N PRO A 177 -20.69 9.84 7.73
CA PRO A 177 -19.76 8.80 8.11
C PRO A 177 -20.56 7.54 8.41
N MET A 178 -20.65 6.67 7.41
CA MET A 178 -21.23 5.35 7.55
C MET A 178 -20.35 4.58 8.53
N GLU A 179 -20.77 4.51 9.80
CA GLU A 179 -20.21 3.57 10.76
C GLU A 179 -20.23 2.19 10.11
N THR A 180 -19.08 1.73 9.64
CA THR A 180 -18.89 0.35 9.24
C THR A 180 -18.93 -0.49 10.51
N LYS A 181 -20.14 -0.88 10.93
CA LYS A 181 -20.36 -2.07 11.76
C LYS A 181 -20.00 -3.29 10.91
N GLY A 182 -18.70 -3.43 10.65
CA GLY A 182 -18.16 -4.53 9.88
C GLY A 182 -18.30 -5.84 10.65
N PRO A 183 -18.43 -6.98 9.94
CA PRO A 183 -18.52 -8.31 10.53
C PRO A 183 -17.32 -8.63 11.45
N ALA A 184 -16.19 -7.92 11.31
CA ALA A 184 -15.02 -8.05 12.16
C ALA A 184 -15.29 -7.74 13.64
N LYS A 185 -16.07 -6.69 13.97
CA LYS A 185 -16.46 -6.40 15.37
C LYS A 185 -17.34 -7.50 15.93
N THR A 186 -18.23 -8.06 15.12
CA THR A 186 -19.13 -9.15 15.50
C THR A 186 -18.37 -10.46 15.72
N TRP A 187 -17.39 -10.78 14.87
CA TRP A 187 -16.53 -11.96 15.02
C TRP A 187 -15.61 -11.87 16.23
N LEU A 188 -15.07 -10.68 16.55
CA LEU A 188 -14.30 -10.44 17.77
C LEU A 188 -15.13 -10.70 19.03
N LEU A 189 -16.37 -10.20 19.05
CA LEU A 189 -17.30 -10.43 20.16
C LEU A 189 -17.66 -11.91 20.31
N ILE A 190 -17.90 -12.61 19.19
CA ILE A 190 -18.19 -14.06 19.19
C ILE A 190 -16.99 -14.86 19.69
N SER A 191 -15.77 -14.51 19.27
CA SER A 191 -14.52 -15.14 19.70
C SER A 191 -14.27 -14.98 21.21
N VAL A 192 -14.50 -13.78 21.75
CA VAL A 192 -14.36 -13.50 23.19
C VAL A 192 -15.41 -14.28 23.99
N ALA A 193 -16.67 -14.29 23.52
CA ALA A 193 -17.74 -15.04 24.16
C ALA A 193 -17.47 -16.56 24.16
N ALA A 194 -17.00 -17.12 23.05
CA ALA A 194 -16.67 -18.54 22.93
C ALA A 194 -15.52 -18.94 23.88
N ASN A 195 -14.49 -18.11 23.99
CA ASN A 195 -13.39 -18.35 24.93
C ASN A 195 -13.83 -18.28 26.39
N LEU A 196 -14.70 -17.32 26.75
CA LEU A 196 -15.27 -17.24 28.10
C LEU A 196 -16.10 -18.47 28.46
N VAL A 197 -16.94 -18.95 27.54
CA VAL A 197 -17.74 -20.18 27.74
C VAL A 197 -16.81 -21.39 27.92
N LEU A 198 -15.75 -21.49 27.13
CA LEU A 198 -14.76 -22.57 27.25
C LEU A 198 -14.07 -22.56 28.62
N VAL A 199 -13.65 -21.39 29.10
CA VAL A 199 -13.05 -21.22 30.44
C VAL A 199 -14.03 -21.63 31.54
N VAL A 200 -15.30 -21.21 31.46
CA VAL A 200 -16.33 -21.58 32.44
C VAL A 200 -16.59 -23.10 32.45
N LEU A 201 -16.64 -23.73 31.27
CA LEU A 201 -16.79 -25.19 31.15
C LEU A 201 -15.59 -25.95 31.73
N LEU A 202 -14.37 -25.44 31.51
CA LEU A 202 -13.15 -26.02 32.06
C LEU A 202 -13.10 -25.91 33.59
N VAL A 203 -13.47 -24.75 34.15
CA VAL A 203 -13.54 -24.53 35.61
C VAL A 203 -14.61 -25.44 36.23
N ARG A 204 -15.82 -25.51 35.65
CA ARG A 204 -16.88 -26.41 36.12
C ARG A 204 -16.48 -27.88 36.08
N LYS A 205 -15.74 -28.30 35.05
CA LYS A 205 -15.26 -29.68 34.93
C LYS A 205 -14.15 -30.00 35.95
N MET A 206 -13.33 -29.02 36.32
CA MET A 206 -12.30 -29.17 37.35
C MET A 206 -12.89 -29.18 38.77
N THR A 207 -13.91 -28.36 39.06
CA THR A 207 -14.57 -28.37 40.37
C THR A 207 -15.40 -29.63 40.59
N LYS A 208 -16.10 -30.15 39.56
CA LYS A 208 -16.86 -31.40 39.67
C LYS A 208 -15.99 -32.64 39.93
N LYS A 209 -14.73 -32.61 39.50
CA LYS A 209 -13.74 -33.68 39.79
C LYS A 209 -13.14 -33.59 41.20
N GLY A 210 -13.28 -32.46 41.89
CA GLY A 210 -12.81 -32.29 43.27
C GLY A 210 -13.84 -32.66 44.33
N THR A 211 -15.09 -32.95 43.94
CA THR A 211 -16.19 -33.27 44.86
C THR A 211 -16.53 -34.77 44.91
N GLU A 212 -15.82 -35.61 44.15
CA GLU A 212 -15.92 -37.08 44.18
C GLU A 212 -14.66 -37.72 44.83
N ALA A 213 -14.14 -37.09 45.89
CA ALA A 213 -13.09 -37.64 46.74
C ALA A 213 -13.61 -37.82 48.16
#